data_AF-A0A3M2F8I5-F1
#
_entry.id   AF-A0A3M2F8I5-F1
#
_cell.length_a   1.000
_cell.length_b   1.000
_cell.length_c   1.000
_cell.angle_alpha   90.00
_cell.angle_beta   90.00
_cell.angle_gamma   90.00
#
_symmetry.space_group_name_H-M   'P 1'
#
loop_
_entity.id
_entity.type
_entity.pdbx_description
1 polymer ?
#
loop_
_entity_poly.entity_id
_entity_poly.type
_entity_poly.pdbx_seq_one_letter_code
_entity_poly.pdbx_strand_id
1 'polypeptide(L)'
;MGLGRSRAHGECGRGDRRWKERNGGRLGARTSGTFGRVERRERLSVPENERVGTSSPSLEEWVADCRSRQARIVFTNGCFDILHAGHIFLLRQARSHGDVLVVGLNSDESVRKNKGPSRPINSAEDRKCILEALRFVDRVEIFEERTPLNLIRRIRPDVLVKGADYRKEEIVGAREVEGWGGKVVRGKLLPGRSTTDMLQAASENRTDRASENGKRSERVVAVIPARFASKRFPGKMLAPLGGKPLIRVVAENVKRMGFFDDVIVAVDDEKIAKAAKEAGVKVCMTRDDLPSGTDRIASALRGTDASIVVNVQGDEPFLKREAVEKVIEELRKDSRADMGTLAERLEDEELARNPNITKVVMDEKGFALYFSRVPIPYRRDREAPRPRVYYKHVGLYVFRRSVLEEFSRWKVGRLEREEKLEQLRFLEQGKRIKVVVCEETGALGIDLPEDLARAEKEMKKENE
;
A
#
# COMPACT_ATOMS: atom_id res chain seq x y z
N MET A 1 -56.61 -12.96 15.91
CA MET A 1 -57.20 -13.61 17.10
C MET A 1 -57.11 -15.12 16.92
N GLY A 2 -56.65 -15.86 17.95
CA GLY A 2 -56.74 -17.33 18.10
C GLY A 2 -55.80 -18.15 17.21
N LEU A 3 -54.58 -18.52 17.60
CA LEU A 3 -54.17 -19.57 18.58
C LEU A 3 -54.76 -20.96 18.30
N GLY A 4 -53.88 -21.90 17.97
CA GLY A 4 -54.15 -23.35 17.96
C GLY A 4 -52.86 -24.16 17.76
N ARG A 5 -52.28 -24.63 18.86
CA ARG A 5 -51.06 -25.46 18.97
C ARG A 5 -51.39 -26.96 18.85
N SER A 6 -50.47 -27.77 18.32
CA SER A 6 -49.99 -29.05 18.89
C SER A 6 -48.79 -29.58 18.08
N ARG A 7 -47.57 -29.70 18.66
CA ARG A 7 -46.87 -30.93 19.14
C ARG A 7 -46.65 -32.00 18.04
N ALA A 8 -45.53 -32.69 17.86
CA ALA A 8 -44.21 -32.89 18.50
C ALA A 8 -43.31 -33.53 17.40
N HIS A 9 -41.98 -33.44 17.36
CA HIS A 9 -40.96 -34.20 18.09
C HIS A 9 -39.59 -33.86 17.48
N GLY A 10 -38.50 -33.90 18.27
CA GLY A 10 -37.13 -33.84 17.73
C GLY A 10 -36.11 -33.45 18.79
N GLU A 11 -35.57 -34.46 19.48
CA GLU A 11 -34.44 -34.38 20.40
C GLU A 11 -33.13 -34.10 19.67
N CYS A 12 -32.23 -33.29 20.25
CA CYS A 12 -30.77 -33.31 20.15
C CYS A 12 -30.22 -32.14 21.01
N GLY A 13 -29.27 -32.20 21.93
CA GLY A 13 -28.39 -33.21 22.51
C GLY A 13 -27.37 -32.41 23.35
N ARG A 14 -27.07 -32.86 24.58
CA ARG A 14 -25.99 -32.31 25.43
C ARG A 14 -24.82 -33.31 25.45
N GLY A 15 -23.59 -32.79 25.55
CA GLY A 15 -22.35 -33.53 25.84
C GLY A 15 -21.39 -33.56 24.64
N ASP A 16 -20.07 -33.57 24.76
CA ASP A 16 -19.16 -33.54 25.90
C ASP A 16 -17.74 -33.26 25.35
N ARG A 17 -16.83 -32.94 26.27
CA ARG A 17 -15.36 -32.87 26.18
C ARG A 17 -14.69 -33.71 25.09
N ARG A 18 -13.69 -33.13 24.40
CA ARG A 18 -12.33 -33.70 24.20
C ARG A 18 -11.47 -32.78 23.34
N TRP A 19 -10.47 -32.14 23.94
CA TRP A 19 -9.10 -32.09 23.42
C TRP A 19 -8.17 -31.50 24.48
N LYS A 20 -7.68 -32.38 25.36
CA LYS A 20 -6.48 -32.17 26.16
C LYS A 20 -5.50 -33.29 25.81
N GLU A 21 -4.21 -32.93 25.87
CA GLU A 21 -3.02 -33.78 25.92
C GLU A 21 -2.49 -34.37 24.61
N ARG A 22 -1.48 -33.67 24.05
CA ARG A 22 -0.17 -34.26 23.74
C ARG A 22 0.83 -33.15 23.36
N ASN A 23 1.63 -32.77 24.35
CA ASN A 23 3.07 -32.47 24.26
C ASN A 23 3.46 -31.64 25.49
N GLY A 24 3.78 -32.36 26.56
CA GLY A 24 4.55 -31.81 27.66
C GLY A 24 5.98 -31.57 27.20
N GLY A 25 6.43 -30.32 27.33
CA GLY A 25 7.83 -29.93 27.29
C GLY A 25 8.05 -28.88 28.37
N ARG A 26 8.60 -29.32 29.51
CA ARG A 26 9.03 -28.47 30.62
C ARG A 26 10.02 -27.42 30.13
N LEU A 27 9.82 -26.16 30.47
CA LEU A 27 10.91 -25.20 30.67
C LEU A 27 10.54 -24.21 31.79
N GLY A 28 11.25 -24.36 32.91
CA GLY A 28 11.91 -23.27 33.62
C GLY A 28 11.04 -22.17 34.24
N ALA A 29 10.88 -22.26 35.55
CA ALA A 29 10.34 -21.19 36.38
C ALA A 29 11.32 -20.01 36.55
N ARG A 30 10.73 -18.83 36.84
CA ARG A 30 11.27 -17.70 37.63
C ARG A 30 12.34 -16.78 37.01
N THR A 31 11.88 -15.60 36.58
CA THR A 31 12.42 -14.32 37.10
C THR A 31 11.25 -13.36 37.35
N SER A 32 10.87 -13.22 38.61
CA SER A 32 9.93 -12.24 39.13
C SER A 32 10.58 -10.86 39.15
N GLY A 33 10.26 -10.03 38.15
CA GLY A 33 10.43 -8.58 38.22
C GLY A 33 9.07 -7.95 38.54
N THR A 34 8.81 -7.67 39.81
CA THR A 34 7.61 -6.99 40.29
C THR A 34 7.54 -5.58 39.70
N PHE A 35 6.73 -5.38 38.66
CA PHE A 35 6.21 -4.05 38.33
C PHE A 35 5.21 -3.67 39.42
N GLY A 36 5.64 -2.80 40.32
CA GLY A 36 4.81 -2.24 41.39
C GLY A 36 3.51 -1.70 40.81
N ARG A 37 2.41 -2.10 41.44
CA ARG A 37 1.05 -1.63 41.19
C ARG A 37 1.05 -0.12 41.41
N VAL A 38 1.01 0.68 40.33
CA VAL A 38 0.75 2.12 40.45
C VAL A 38 -0.66 2.27 40.96
N GLU A 39 -0.80 2.69 42.21
CA GLU A 39 -2.09 3.00 42.83
C GLU A 39 -2.82 4.04 41.97
N ARG A 40 -4.12 3.82 41.75
CA ARG A 40 -4.98 4.81 41.08
C ARG A 40 -5.06 6.03 42.00
N ARG A 41 -4.35 7.10 41.67
CA ARG A 41 -4.74 8.43 42.13
C ARG A 41 -6.04 8.78 41.42
N GLU A 42 -7.11 8.97 42.19
CA GLU A 42 -8.37 9.52 41.70
C GLU A 42 -8.09 10.84 40.97
N ARG A 43 -8.76 11.02 39.83
CA ARG A 43 -8.68 12.29 39.10
C ARG A 43 -9.17 13.38 40.04
N LEU A 44 -8.43 14.49 40.11
CA LEU A 44 -9.07 15.77 40.33
C LEU A 44 -9.99 15.99 39.12
N SER A 45 -11.27 15.67 39.29
CA SER A 45 -12.30 15.83 38.27
C SER A 45 -12.48 17.32 37.98
N VAL A 46 -12.03 17.75 36.80
CA VAL A 46 -12.62 18.93 36.16
C VAL A 46 -13.90 18.45 35.46
N PRO A 47 -15.05 19.10 35.65
CA PRO A 47 -16.34 18.61 35.15
C PRO A 47 -16.31 18.44 33.63
N GLU A 48 -16.77 17.28 33.17
CA GLU A 48 -16.94 16.94 31.78
C GLU A 48 -18.33 17.43 31.33
N ASN A 49 -18.36 18.24 30.27
CA ASN A 49 -19.52 18.76 29.54
C ASN A 49 -20.47 19.75 30.22
N GLU A 50 -20.14 21.02 30.06
CA GLU A 50 -21.08 22.06 29.58
C GLU A 50 -20.23 23.20 29.03
N ARG A 51 -20.33 23.50 27.73
CA ARG A 51 -19.95 24.79 27.13
C ARG A 51 -20.32 24.84 25.65
N VAL A 52 -21.59 25.12 25.42
CA VAL A 52 -21.99 26.03 24.35
C VAL A 52 -21.41 27.41 24.72
N GLY A 53 -20.48 27.93 23.91
CA GLY A 53 -20.19 29.38 23.87
C GLY A 53 -19.34 30.04 24.97
N THR A 54 -18.25 29.42 25.48
CA THR A 54 -17.19 30.22 26.13
C THR A 54 -15.82 29.83 25.60
N SER A 55 -15.01 30.83 25.28
CA SER A 55 -13.61 30.66 24.89
C SER A 55 -12.85 29.86 25.94
N SER A 56 -11.99 28.93 25.50
CA SER A 56 -11.04 28.26 26.38
C SER A 56 -10.26 29.31 27.20
N PRO A 57 -10.01 29.09 28.50
CA PRO A 57 -9.30 30.07 29.33
C PRO A 57 -7.92 30.35 28.72
N SER A 58 -7.50 31.62 28.82
CA SER A 58 -6.15 32.02 28.44
C SER A 58 -5.11 31.19 29.21
N LEU A 59 -3.87 31.15 28.69
CA LEU A 59 -2.80 30.40 29.33
C LEU A 59 -2.55 30.92 30.75
N GLU A 60 -2.56 32.24 30.91
CA GLU A 60 -2.33 32.93 32.17
C GLU A 60 -3.42 32.59 33.21
N GLU A 61 -4.70 32.60 32.81
CA GLU A 61 -5.81 32.22 33.70
C GLU A 61 -5.73 30.74 34.11
N TRP A 62 -5.40 29.86 33.18
CA TRP A 62 -5.27 28.43 33.46
C TRP A 62 -4.09 28.12 34.39
N VAL A 63 -2.96 28.80 34.20
CA VAL A 63 -1.80 28.68 35.10
C VAL A 63 -2.16 29.21 36.49
N ALA A 64 -2.84 30.36 36.58
CA ALA A 64 -3.27 30.91 37.86
C ALA A 64 -4.21 29.96 38.62
N ASP A 65 -5.15 29.31 37.93
CA ASP A 65 -6.04 28.28 38.50
C ASP A 65 -5.27 27.04 38.96
N CYS A 66 -4.29 26.56 38.19
CA CYS A 66 -3.42 25.47 38.64
C CYS A 66 -2.66 25.83 39.91
N ARG A 67 -2.15 27.06 40.00
CA ARG A 67 -1.40 27.57 41.15
C ARG A 67 -2.28 27.75 42.38
N SER A 68 -3.51 28.25 42.24
CA SER A 68 -4.45 28.39 43.36
C SER A 68 -4.79 27.04 43.99
N ARG A 69 -4.78 25.97 43.20
CA ARG A 69 -4.96 24.58 43.64
C ARG A 69 -3.66 23.91 44.10
N GLN A 70 -2.57 24.65 44.15
CA GLN A 70 -1.23 24.15 44.48
C GLN A 70 -0.78 22.97 43.60
N ALA A 71 -1.30 22.88 42.36
CA ALA A 71 -0.95 21.83 41.43
C ALA A 71 0.48 22.00 40.93
N ARG A 72 1.21 20.88 40.85
CA ARG A 72 2.58 20.87 40.30
C ARG A 72 2.54 20.84 38.78
N ILE A 73 2.99 21.93 38.15
CA ILE A 73 2.95 22.11 36.70
C ILE A 73 4.21 21.51 36.06
N VAL A 74 4.01 20.52 35.19
CA VAL A 74 5.07 19.94 34.36
C VAL A 74 5.00 20.52 32.97
N PHE A 75 6.15 20.89 32.42
CA PHE A 75 6.27 21.34 31.04
C PHE A 75 7.21 20.45 30.23
N THR A 76 6.82 20.16 29.00
CA THR A 76 7.68 19.57 27.96
C THR A 76 7.33 20.21 26.62
N ASN A 77 8.23 20.12 25.64
CA ASN A 77 7.97 20.68 24.32
C ASN A 77 8.60 19.89 23.19
N GLY A 78 8.03 20.03 21.99
CA GLY A 78 8.53 19.41 20.78
C GLY A 78 7.66 19.68 19.55
N CYS A 79 8.10 19.16 18.41
CA CYS A 79 7.36 19.30 17.16
C CYS A 79 6.18 18.33 17.07
N PHE A 80 6.27 17.12 17.64
CA PHE A 80 5.22 16.10 17.67
C PHE A 80 4.53 15.84 16.32
N ASP A 81 5.30 15.87 15.24
CA ASP A 81 4.74 15.88 13.88
C ASP A 81 4.16 14.53 13.45
N ILE A 82 4.91 13.44 13.57
CA ILE A 82 4.35 12.08 13.53
C ILE A 82 4.47 11.52 14.94
N LEU A 83 3.34 11.24 15.60
CA LEU A 83 3.37 10.61 16.92
C LEU A 83 3.78 9.14 16.83
N HIS A 84 4.57 8.72 17.80
CA HIS A 84 4.98 7.32 17.98
C HIS A 84 5.12 7.01 19.47
N ALA A 85 5.32 5.74 19.78
CA ALA A 85 5.47 5.24 21.14
C ALA A 85 6.56 5.96 21.97
N GLY A 86 7.60 6.50 21.32
CA GLY A 86 8.64 7.29 22.00
C GLY A 86 8.09 8.59 22.59
N HIS A 87 7.30 9.34 21.81
CA HIS A 87 6.58 10.51 22.33
C HIS A 87 5.60 10.13 23.43
N ILE A 88 4.83 9.06 23.25
CA ILE A 88 3.88 8.59 24.28
C ILE A 88 4.61 8.25 25.58
N PHE A 89 5.78 7.60 25.51
CA PHE A 89 6.58 7.27 26.68
C PHE A 89 7.13 8.51 27.38
N LEU A 90 7.69 9.46 26.63
CA LEU A 90 8.20 10.73 27.17
C LEU A 90 7.08 11.54 27.85
N LEU A 91 5.92 11.67 27.21
CA LEU A 91 4.78 12.41 27.76
C LEU A 91 4.23 11.74 29.03
N ARG A 92 4.12 10.41 29.05
CA ARG A 92 3.72 9.67 30.25
C ARG A 92 4.72 9.84 31.40
N GLN A 93 6.00 9.83 31.09
CA GLN A 93 7.03 10.08 32.09
C GLN A 93 6.99 11.52 32.59
N ALA A 94 6.79 12.49 31.69
CA ALA A 94 6.65 13.88 32.08
C ALA A 94 5.48 14.06 33.04
N ARG A 95 4.29 13.53 32.69
CA ARG A 95 3.12 13.55 33.56
C ARG A 95 3.36 12.92 34.94
N SER A 96 4.27 11.96 35.07
CA SER A 96 4.59 11.33 36.36
C SER A 96 5.34 12.22 37.36
N HIS A 97 5.83 13.39 36.93
CA HIS A 97 6.59 14.32 37.78
C HIS A 97 5.76 15.47 38.38
N GLY A 98 4.46 15.54 38.11
CA GLY A 98 3.58 16.54 38.67
C GLY A 98 2.11 16.20 38.49
N ASP A 99 1.24 17.19 38.64
CA ASP A 99 -0.21 17.03 38.67
C ASP A 99 -0.86 17.41 37.35
N VAL A 100 -0.25 18.32 36.60
CA VAL A 100 -0.70 18.72 35.26
C VAL A 100 0.47 18.76 34.29
N LEU A 101 0.23 18.37 33.04
CA LEU A 101 1.20 18.40 31.95
C LEU A 101 0.80 19.41 30.88
N VAL A 102 1.65 20.41 30.69
CA VAL A 102 1.59 21.35 29.56
C VAL A 102 2.60 20.94 28.49
N VAL A 103 2.12 20.81 27.26
CA VAL A 103 2.95 20.51 26.09
C VAL A 103 3.09 21.75 25.22
N GLY A 104 4.29 22.31 25.14
CA GLY A 104 4.63 23.33 24.15
C GLY A 104 4.80 22.69 22.76
N LEU A 105 3.94 23.05 21.82
CA LEU A 105 3.95 22.56 20.45
C LEU A 105 4.55 23.62 19.51
N ASN A 106 5.58 23.26 18.74
CA ASN A 106 6.12 24.18 17.72
C ASN A 106 5.08 24.45 16.61
N SER A 107 4.91 25.70 16.21
CA SER A 107 4.13 26.08 15.01
C SER A 107 4.73 25.50 13.73
N ASP A 108 3.97 25.50 12.64
CA ASP A 108 4.46 25.00 11.35
C ASP A 108 5.71 25.75 10.88
N GLU A 109 5.72 27.08 11.05
CA GLU A 109 6.87 27.92 10.69
C GLU A 109 8.08 27.63 11.58
N SER A 110 7.87 27.45 12.90
CA SER A 110 8.94 27.08 13.84
C SER A 110 9.55 25.73 13.49
N VAL A 111 8.72 24.74 13.12
CA VAL A 111 9.20 23.43 12.67
C VAL A 111 9.99 23.55 11.36
N ARG A 112 9.52 24.33 10.38
CA ARG A 112 10.25 24.57 9.12
C ARG A 112 11.63 25.18 9.37
N LYS A 113 11.71 26.19 10.24
CA LYS A 113 12.97 26.84 10.64
C LYS A 113 13.94 25.88 11.33
N ASN A 114 13.43 24.93 12.11
CA ASN A 114 14.24 24.02 12.91
C ASN A 114 14.62 22.71 12.17
N LYS A 115 13.79 22.25 11.23
CA LYS A 115 13.89 20.90 10.63
C LYS A 115 13.92 20.92 9.09
N GLY A 116 13.76 22.08 8.45
CA GLY A 116 13.79 22.24 6.99
C GLY A 116 12.40 22.39 6.35
N PRO A 117 12.35 22.78 5.06
CA PRO A 117 11.10 23.20 4.39
C PRO A 117 10.08 22.07 4.17
N SER A 118 10.51 20.81 4.21
CA SER A 118 9.67 19.62 4.03
C SER A 118 8.94 19.18 5.32
N ARG A 119 9.09 19.92 6.43
CA ARG A 119 8.50 19.62 7.74
C ARG A 119 7.81 20.86 8.28
N PRO A 120 6.64 20.77 8.94
CA PRO A 120 5.98 19.54 9.36
C PRO A 120 5.14 18.90 8.24
N ILE A 121 4.78 17.62 8.41
CA ILE A 121 3.84 16.90 7.55
C ILE A 121 2.40 17.22 7.95
N ASN A 122 2.13 17.23 9.27
CA ASN A 122 0.81 17.55 9.82
C ASN A 122 0.78 19.01 10.30
N SER A 123 -0.34 19.69 10.10
CA SER A 123 -0.53 21.07 10.55
C SER A 123 -0.40 21.20 12.08
N ALA A 124 -0.11 22.40 12.58
CA ALA A 124 -0.03 22.66 14.02
C ALA A 124 -1.34 22.33 14.72
N GLU A 125 -2.46 22.58 14.05
CA GLU A 125 -3.82 22.33 14.52
C GLU A 125 -4.10 20.82 14.63
N ASP A 126 -3.73 20.03 13.62
CA ASP A 126 -3.89 18.56 13.66
C ASP A 126 -3.02 17.94 14.76
N ARG A 127 -1.76 18.38 14.86
CA ARG A 127 -0.83 17.93 15.89
C ARG A 127 -1.34 18.27 17.29
N LYS A 128 -1.91 19.46 17.46
CA LYS A 128 -2.55 19.91 18.71
C LYS A 128 -3.75 19.03 19.06
N CYS A 129 -4.67 18.83 18.13
CA CYS A 129 -5.85 17.98 18.32
C CYS A 129 -5.48 16.57 18.82
N ILE A 130 -4.47 15.95 18.21
CA ILE A 130 -4.03 14.60 18.61
C ILE A 130 -3.41 14.61 20.02
N LEU A 131 -2.60 15.61 20.35
CA LEU A 131 -1.99 15.73 21.68
C LEU A 131 -3.03 15.99 22.78
N GLU A 132 -4.05 16.82 22.50
CA GLU A 132 -5.15 17.10 23.43
C GLU A 132 -6.04 15.86 23.66
N ALA A 133 -6.12 14.94 22.70
CA ALA A 133 -6.80 13.66 22.87
C ALA A 133 -6.04 12.69 23.82
N LEU A 134 -4.78 12.96 24.16
CA LEU A 134 -4.01 12.11 25.07
C LEU A 134 -4.41 12.40 26.52
N ARG A 135 -5.03 11.40 27.16
CA ARG A 135 -5.51 11.40 28.57
C ARG A 135 -4.54 11.84 29.68
N PHE A 136 -3.28 12.09 29.37
CA PHE A 136 -2.23 12.50 30.32
C PHE A 136 -1.58 13.84 29.93
N VAL A 137 -2.13 14.53 28.92
CA VAL A 137 -1.80 15.89 28.52
C VAL A 137 -2.98 16.77 28.94
N ASP A 138 -2.72 17.78 29.76
CA ASP A 138 -3.77 18.63 30.33
C ASP A 138 -3.93 19.94 29.54
N ARG A 139 -2.87 20.38 28.84
CA ARG A 139 -2.92 21.55 27.96
C ARG A 139 -1.86 21.50 26.87
N VAL A 140 -2.20 21.96 25.66
CA VAL A 140 -1.26 22.10 24.53
C VAL A 140 -1.22 23.56 24.09
N GLU A 141 -0.02 24.14 24.07
CA GLU A 141 0.21 25.54 23.68
C GLU A 141 1.12 25.63 22.46
N ILE A 142 0.63 26.23 21.39
CA ILE A 142 1.42 26.45 20.17
C ILE A 142 2.30 27.68 20.36
N PHE A 143 3.57 27.58 19.98
CA PHE A 143 4.51 28.71 19.99
C PHE A 143 5.28 28.81 18.67
N GLU A 144 5.59 30.03 18.25
CA GLU A 144 6.20 30.32 16.95
C GLU A 144 7.73 30.46 17.01
N GLU A 145 8.26 30.77 18.19
CA GLU A 145 9.68 30.99 18.36
C GLU A 145 10.49 29.71 18.12
N ARG A 146 11.78 29.87 17.79
CA ARG A 146 12.69 28.72 17.60
C ARG A 146 12.85 27.88 18.87
N THR A 147 12.70 28.50 20.04
CA THR A 147 12.86 27.86 21.34
C THR A 147 11.68 28.17 22.24
N PRO A 148 11.32 27.29 23.18
CA PRO A 148 10.14 27.47 24.04
C PRO A 148 10.36 28.48 25.18
N LEU A 149 11.45 29.25 25.20
CA LEU A 149 11.89 29.99 26.38
C LEU A 149 10.86 31.01 26.88
N ASN A 150 10.23 31.75 25.97
CA ASN A 150 9.17 32.71 26.33
C ASN A 150 7.96 32.00 26.93
N LEU A 151 7.57 30.87 26.33
CA LEU A 151 6.47 30.05 26.85
C LEU A 151 6.79 29.49 28.24
N ILE A 152 8.03 29.03 28.48
CA ILE A 152 8.51 28.60 29.80
C ILE A 152 8.43 29.74 30.81
N ARG A 153 8.82 30.97 30.44
CA ARG A 153 8.73 32.16 31.32
C ARG A 153 7.29 32.55 31.66
N ARG A 154 6.35 32.36 30.73
CA ARG A 154 4.91 32.60 30.97
C ARG A 154 4.31 31.56 31.89
N ILE A 155 4.65 30.28 31.69
CA ILE A 155 4.11 29.16 32.48
C ILE A 155 4.76 29.05 33.86
N ARG A 156 6.06 29.38 33.95
CA ARG A 156 6.93 29.13 35.11
C ARG A 156 6.73 27.72 35.69
N PRO A 157 7.04 26.65 34.95
CA PRO A 157 6.76 25.28 35.39
C PRO A 157 7.62 24.88 36.60
N ASP A 158 7.09 24.00 37.46
CA ASP A 158 7.83 23.41 38.59
C ASP A 158 8.77 22.30 38.13
N VAL A 159 8.42 21.65 37.02
CA VAL A 159 9.24 20.61 36.42
C VAL A 159 9.35 20.82 34.93
N LEU A 160 10.58 20.92 34.43
CA LEU A 160 10.90 20.92 33.00
C LEU A 160 11.39 19.54 32.60
N VAL A 161 10.70 18.89 31.68
CA VAL A 161 11.05 17.55 31.18
C VAL A 161 11.51 17.66 29.75
N LYS A 162 12.73 17.18 29.46
CA LYS A 162 13.26 17.10 28.10
C LYS A 162 13.82 15.71 27.84
N GLY A 163 13.77 15.23 26.60
CA GLY A 163 14.36 13.95 26.22
C GLY A 163 15.86 13.87 26.57
N ALA A 164 16.37 12.66 26.79
CA ALA A 164 17.76 12.41 27.19
C ALA A 164 18.83 12.85 26.17
N ASP A 165 18.43 13.30 24.98
CA ASP A 165 19.33 13.77 23.90
C ASP A 165 20.08 15.07 24.22
N TYR A 166 19.68 15.79 25.26
CA TYR A 166 20.28 17.06 25.65
C TYR A 166 21.11 16.91 26.94
N ARG A 167 22.33 17.46 26.94
CA ARG A 167 23.03 17.72 28.20
C ARG A 167 22.23 18.74 29.00
N LYS A 168 22.32 18.69 30.33
CA LYS A 168 21.46 19.51 31.21
C LYS A 168 21.65 21.02 30.92
N GLU A 169 22.87 21.38 30.55
CA GLU A 169 23.32 22.72 30.20
C GLU A 169 22.78 23.22 28.83
N GLU A 170 22.31 22.29 27.98
CA GLU A 170 21.77 22.55 26.64
C GLU A 170 20.23 22.63 26.63
N ILE A 171 19.58 22.31 27.76
CA ILE A 171 18.13 22.37 27.88
C ILE A 171 17.70 23.84 28.02
N VAL A 172 17.09 24.38 26.97
CA VAL A 172 16.52 25.72 26.98
C VAL A 172 15.47 25.83 28.10
N GLY A 173 15.65 26.84 28.97
CA GLY A 173 14.80 27.08 30.13
C GLY A 173 15.26 26.40 31.43
N ALA A 174 16.34 25.60 31.41
CA ALA A 174 16.84 24.94 32.61
C ALA A 174 17.30 25.94 33.68
N ARG A 175 18.09 26.95 33.29
CA ARG A 175 18.58 27.98 34.22
C ARG A 175 17.44 28.75 34.88
N GLU A 176 16.43 29.11 34.09
CA GLU A 176 15.24 29.81 34.58
C GLU A 176 14.46 28.96 35.57
N VAL A 177 14.14 27.72 35.20
CA VAL A 177 13.35 26.81 36.05
C VAL A 177 14.06 26.50 37.36
N GLU A 178 15.37 26.23 37.33
CA GLU A 178 16.15 26.00 38.55
C GLU A 178 16.31 27.27 39.39
N GLY A 179 16.47 28.43 38.77
CA GLY A 179 16.50 29.72 39.46
C GLY A 179 15.18 30.05 40.18
N TRP A 180 14.06 29.45 39.77
CA TRP A 180 12.78 29.55 40.47
C TRP A 180 12.57 28.46 41.54
N GLY A 181 13.55 27.57 41.76
CA GLY A 181 13.43 26.41 42.65
C GLY A 181 12.74 25.19 42.01
N GLY A 182 12.49 25.23 40.70
CA GLY A 182 11.96 24.11 39.92
C GLY A 182 13.01 23.04 39.60
N LYS A 183 12.56 21.92 39.04
CA LYS A 183 13.40 20.75 38.73
C LYS A 183 13.49 20.50 37.24
N VAL A 184 14.69 20.29 36.73
CA VAL A 184 14.91 19.80 35.36
C VAL A 184 15.10 18.29 35.36
N VAL A 185 14.27 17.59 34.58
CA VAL A 185 14.31 16.12 34.45
C VAL A 185 14.66 15.76 33.01
N ARG A 186 15.69 14.92 32.87
CA ARG A 186 16.00 14.26 31.60
C ARG A 186 15.18 13.00 31.49
N GLY A 187 14.23 13.01 30.58
CA GLY A 187 13.36 11.89 30.32
C GLY A 187 14.10 10.76 29.61
N LYS A 188 13.87 9.52 30.04
CA LYS A 188 14.43 8.33 29.38
C LYS A 188 13.83 8.23 27.98
N LEU A 189 14.67 8.07 26.98
CA LEU A 189 14.21 7.77 25.63
C LEU A 189 14.03 6.26 25.49
N LEU A 190 12.99 5.85 24.78
CA LEU A 190 12.89 4.46 24.31
C LEU A 190 13.89 4.30 23.16
N PRO A 191 14.85 3.35 23.25
CA PRO A 191 15.83 3.12 22.18
C PRO A 191 15.16 2.82 20.84
N GLY A 192 15.71 3.36 19.74
CA GLY A 192 15.30 3.03 18.37
C GLY A 192 13.97 3.62 17.90
N ARG A 193 13.46 4.68 18.54
CA ARG A 193 12.19 5.33 18.16
C ARG A 193 12.29 6.85 18.29
N SER A 194 12.95 7.51 17.33
CA SER A 194 12.84 8.96 17.14
C SER A 194 12.02 9.28 15.87
N THR A 195 11.38 10.45 15.78
CA THR A 195 10.68 10.85 14.55
C THR A 195 11.66 11.02 13.39
N THR A 196 12.88 11.48 13.69
CA THR A 196 13.97 11.47 12.73
C THR A 196 14.31 10.04 12.35
N ASP A 197 14.49 9.10 13.27
CA ASP A 197 14.83 7.70 12.99
C ASP A 197 13.68 6.93 12.31
N MET A 198 12.43 7.35 12.44
CA MET A 198 11.31 6.73 11.71
C MET A 198 11.15 7.32 10.32
N LEU A 199 11.49 8.60 10.13
CA LEU A 199 11.55 9.22 8.81
C LEU A 199 12.83 8.86 8.09
N GLN A 200 13.91 8.67 8.84
CA GLN A 200 15.19 8.16 8.42
C GLN A 200 15.04 6.67 8.19
N ALA A 201 14.45 5.86 9.05
CA ALA A 201 14.02 4.49 8.71
C ALA A 201 12.93 4.43 7.64
N ALA A 202 12.13 5.46 7.37
CA ALA A 202 11.25 5.51 6.20
C ALA A 202 11.96 6.04 4.94
N SER A 203 13.09 6.74 5.11
CA SER A 203 13.98 7.20 4.06
C SER A 203 15.16 6.26 3.84
N GLU A 204 15.45 5.32 4.76
CA GLU A 204 16.44 4.24 4.87
C GLU A 204 15.73 2.92 4.58
N ASN A 205 14.46 2.73 4.94
CA ASN A 205 13.61 1.83 4.14
C ASN A 205 13.40 2.35 2.71
N ARG A 206 13.82 3.59 2.37
CA ARG A 206 14.03 4.03 0.97
C ARG A 206 15.52 4.01 0.56
N THR A 207 16.49 4.27 1.45
CA THR A 207 17.93 4.36 1.13
C THR A 207 18.72 3.11 1.43
N ASP A 208 18.39 2.26 2.40
CA ASP A 208 18.83 0.86 2.50
C ASP A 208 18.13 0.00 1.43
N ARG A 209 16.85 0.26 1.11
CA ARG A 209 16.23 -0.29 -0.13
C ARG A 209 16.86 0.25 -1.42
N ALA A 210 17.56 1.38 -1.40
CA ALA A 210 18.26 1.94 -2.56
C ALA A 210 19.78 1.72 -2.55
N SER A 211 20.39 1.42 -1.39
CA SER A 211 21.84 1.31 -1.19
C SER A 211 22.28 -0.14 -1.07
N GLU A 212 21.46 -1.06 -0.54
CA GLU A 212 21.63 -2.50 -0.83
C GLU A 212 21.27 -2.82 -2.29
N ASN A 213 20.44 -1.99 -2.93
CA ASN A 213 20.22 -2.00 -4.39
C ASN A 213 21.28 -1.21 -5.18
N GLY A 214 22.30 -0.64 -4.53
CA GLY A 214 23.45 -0.03 -5.21
C GLY A 214 24.26 -1.01 -6.05
N LYS A 215 23.92 -2.32 -6.02
CA LYS A 215 24.41 -3.35 -6.94
C LYS A 215 23.40 -4.46 -7.25
N ARG A 216 22.09 -4.24 -7.06
CA ARG A 216 21.06 -5.14 -7.62
C ARG A 216 20.28 -4.37 -8.67
N SER A 217 20.49 -4.74 -9.93
CA SER A 217 19.67 -4.29 -11.04
C SER A 217 18.20 -4.44 -10.69
N GLU A 218 17.38 -3.44 -11.04
CA GLU A 218 15.93 -3.58 -10.96
C GLU A 218 15.54 -4.85 -11.70
N ARG A 219 15.04 -5.85 -10.96
CA ARG A 219 14.83 -7.18 -11.52
C ARG A 219 13.47 -7.24 -12.21
N VAL A 220 13.49 -7.45 -13.51
CA VAL A 220 12.32 -7.55 -14.38
C VAL A 220 12.06 -9.02 -14.69
N VAL A 221 10.93 -9.54 -14.23
CA VAL A 221 10.55 -10.94 -14.43
C VAL A 221 9.30 -11.03 -15.28
N ALA A 222 9.35 -11.85 -16.34
CA ALA A 222 8.15 -12.21 -17.09
C ALA A 222 7.48 -13.42 -16.45
N VAL A 223 6.16 -13.36 -16.31
CA VAL A 223 5.33 -14.49 -15.88
C VAL A 223 4.26 -14.74 -16.92
N ILE A 224 4.19 -15.98 -17.40
CA ILE A 224 3.23 -16.45 -18.40
C ILE A 224 2.23 -17.37 -17.71
N PRO A 225 1.02 -16.89 -17.33
CA PRO A 225 0.01 -17.74 -16.76
C PRO A 225 -0.66 -18.59 -17.85
N ALA A 226 -0.80 -19.89 -17.58
CA ALA A 226 -1.52 -20.80 -18.45
C ALA A 226 -2.35 -21.79 -17.62
N ARG A 227 -3.53 -22.15 -18.14
CA ARG A 227 -4.43 -23.13 -17.53
C ARG A 227 -4.85 -24.15 -18.56
N PHE A 228 -5.10 -25.39 -18.13
CA PHE A 228 -5.66 -26.41 -19.02
C PHE A 228 -7.12 -26.13 -19.38
N ALA A 229 -7.90 -25.66 -18.41
CA ALA A 229 -9.33 -25.42 -18.57
C ALA A 229 -9.61 -24.20 -19.46
N SER A 230 -9.97 -24.44 -20.72
CA SER A 230 -10.50 -23.44 -21.64
C SER A 230 -11.83 -23.95 -22.19
N LYS A 231 -12.92 -23.23 -21.90
CA LYS A 231 -14.28 -23.64 -22.31
C LYS A 231 -14.49 -23.52 -23.82
N ARG A 232 -13.94 -22.45 -24.43
CA ARG A 232 -14.12 -22.12 -25.85
C ARG A 232 -13.14 -22.88 -26.75
N PHE A 233 -11.97 -23.23 -26.22
CA PHE A 233 -10.94 -23.97 -26.94
C PHE A 233 -10.23 -24.95 -25.99
N PRO A 234 -10.80 -26.12 -25.70
CA PRO A 234 -10.18 -27.12 -24.82
C PRO A 234 -8.78 -27.51 -25.30
N GLY A 235 -7.80 -27.55 -24.40
CA GLY A 235 -6.42 -27.88 -24.75
C GLY A 235 -5.65 -26.80 -25.53
N LYS A 236 -6.18 -25.57 -25.63
CA LYS A 236 -5.59 -24.41 -26.33
C LYS A 236 -4.06 -24.28 -26.16
N MET A 237 -3.58 -24.36 -24.93
CA MET A 237 -2.14 -24.19 -24.61
C MET A 237 -1.24 -25.26 -25.24
N LEU A 238 -1.80 -26.44 -25.57
CA LEU A 238 -1.11 -27.55 -26.21
C LEU A 238 -1.40 -27.65 -27.72
N ALA A 239 -2.28 -26.80 -28.25
CA ALA A 239 -2.57 -26.77 -29.68
C ALA A 239 -1.30 -26.41 -30.46
N PRO A 240 -1.03 -27.07 -31.60
CA PRO A 240 0.18 -26.82 -32.37
C PRO A 240 0.10 -25.48 -33.10
N LEU A 241 1.15 -24.65 -32.97
CA LEU A 241 1.42 -23.46 -33.76
C LEU A 241 2.84 -23.58 -34.32
N GLY A 242 2.97 -23.66 -35.65
CA GLY A 242 4.27 -23.92 -36.28
C GLY A 242 4.92 -25.24 -35.84
N GLY A 243 4.10 -26.26 -35.56
CA GLY A 243 4.56 -27.59 -35.11
C GLY A 243 4.95 -27.67 -33.62
N LYS A 244 4.84 -26.59 -32.84
CA LYS A 244 5.12 -26.57 -31.40
C LYS A 244 3.85 -26.26 -30.59
N PRO A 245 3.71 -26.76 -29.35
CA PRO A 245 2.62 -26.33 -28.46
C PRO A 245 2.58 -24.81 -28.29
N LEU A 246 1.39 -24.20 -28.32
CA LEU A 246 1.22 -22.75 -28.21
C LEU A 246 1.98 -22.14 -27.02
N ILE A 247 1.88 -22.74 -25.84
CA ILE A 247 2.58 -22.25 -24.64
C ILE A 247 4.10 -22.22 -24.81
N ARG A 248 4.64 -23.17 -25.56
CA ARG A 248 6.07 -23.25 -25.88
C ARG A 248 6.47 -22.13 -26.83
N VAL A 249 5.66 -21.86 -27.85
CA VAL A 249 5.90 -20.74 -28.79
C VAL A 249 5.95 -19.40 -28.04
N VAL A 250 4.97 -19.16 -27.16
CA VAL A 250 4.92 -17.93 -26.34
C VAL A 250 6.14 -17.84 -25.42
N ALA A 251 6.48 -18.92 -24.70
CA ALA A 251 7.63 -18.94 -23.81
C ALA A 251 8.97 -18.73 -24.53
N GLU A 252 9.17 -19.35 -25.70
CA GLU A 252 10.33 -19.12 -26.55
C GLU A 252 10.37 -17.67 -27.04
N ASN A 253 9.23 -17.08 -27.44
CA ASN A 253 9.17 -15.69 -27.84
C ASN A 253 9.59 -14.72 -26.73
N VAL A 254 8.99 -14.86 -25.53
CA VAL A 254 9.33 -14.03 -24.37
C VAL A 254 10.79 -14.19 -23.96
N LYS A 255 11.33 -15.42 -24.01
CA LYS A 255 12.74 -15.68 -23.72
C LYS A 255 13.68 -15.02 -24.75
N ARG A 256 13.33 -15.05 -26.04
CA ARG A 256 14.11 -14.42 -27.12
C ARG A 256 14.22 -12.90 -26.98
N MET A 257 13.31 -12.25 -26.26
CA MET A 257 13.40 -10.80 -25.99
C MET A 257 14.69 -10.42 -25.24
N GLY A 258 15.25 -11.32 -24.44
CA GLY A 258 16.63 -11.21 -23.93
C GLY A 258 16.89 -10.18 -22.83
N PHE A 259 15.87 -9.43 -22.37
CA PHE A 259 16.03 -8.40 -21.34
C PHE A 259 15.41 -8.76 -19.98
N PHE A 260 14.74 -9.91 -19.87
CA PHE A 260 14.17 -10.39 -18.60
C PHE A 260 15.24 -11.11 -17.77
N ASP A 261 15.28 -10.83 -16.47
CA ASP A 261 16.15 -11.56 -15.53
C ASP A 261 15.66 -12.99 -15.27
N ASP A 262 14.37 -13.24 -15.46
CA ASP A 262 13.75 -14.56 -15.43
C ASP A 262 12.48 -14.56 -16.29
N VAL A 263 12.20 -15.72 -16.90
CA VAL A 263 10.91 -16.04 -17.51
C VAL A 263 10.34 -17.25 -16.80
N ILE A 264 9.12 -17.09 -16.27
CA ILE A 264 8.42 -18.12 -15.48
C ILE A 264 7.10 -18.44 -16.17
N VAL A 265 6.87 -19.71 -16.49
CA VAL A 265 5.56 -20.20 -16.94
C VAL A 265 4.82 -20.77 -15.72
N ALA A 266 3.68 -20.19 -15.37
CA ALA A 266 2.88 -20.55 -14.21
C ALA A 266 1.66 -21.36 -14.64
N VAL A 267 1.56 -22.63 -14.22
CA VAL A 267 0.61 -23.62 -14.77
C VAL A 267 -0.04 -24.46 -13.67
N ASP A 268 -1.21 -25.04 -13.97
CA ASP A 268 -1.92 -26.01 -13.11
C ASP A 268 -1.87 -27.46 -13.62
N ASP A 269 -1.33 -27.69 -14.83
CA ASP A 269 -1.36 -28.99 -15.50
C ASP A 269 0.04 -29.44 -15.92
N GLU A 270 0.35 -30.71 -15.64
CA GLU A 270 1.65 -31.32 -15.90
C GLU A 270 1.99 -31.44 -17.40
N LYS A 271 0.99 -31.58 -18.29
CA LYS A 271 1.24 -31.65 -19.74
C LYS A 271 1.67 -30.29 -20.26
N ILE A 272 1.03 -29.22 -19.79
CA ILE A 272 1.44 -27.83 -20.10
C ILE A 272 2.82 -27.56 -19.50
N ALA A 273 3.08 -28.00 -18.26
CA ALA A 273 4.38 -27.86 -17.61
C ALA A 273 5.50 -28.52 -18.43
N LYS A 274 5.27 -29.74 -18.92
CA LYS A 274 6.23 -30.46 -19.77
C LYS A 274 6.53 -29.71 -21.07
N ALA A 275 5.49 -29.26 -21.77
CA ALA A 275 5.64 -28.48 -23.00
C ALA A 275 6.39 -27.16 -22.77
N ALA A 276 6.12 -26.46 -21.67
CA ALA A 276 6.79 -25.21 -21.31
C ALA A 276 8.28 -25.40 -20.95
N LYS A 277 8.64 -26.51 -20.28
CA LYS A 277 10.04 -26.83 -19.95
C LYS A 277 10.92 -26.94 -21.20
N GLU A 278 10.37 -27.37 -22.33
CA GLU A 278 11.11 -27.48 -23.59
C GLU A 278 11.54 -26.12 -24.17
N ALA A 279 10.94 -25.00 -23.74
CA ALA A 279 11.42 -23.65 -24.07
C ALA A 279 12.68 -23.25 -23.26
N GLY A 280 13.07 -24.05 -22.27
CA GLY A 280 14.18 -23.76 -21.36
C GLY A 280 13.92 -22.55 -20.46
N VAL A 281 12.66 -22.37 -20.03
CA VAL A 281 12.23 -21.36 -19.06
C VAL A 281 11.91 -22.02 -17.71
N LYS A 282 11.81 -21.22 -16.64
CA LYS A 282 11.37 -21.74 -15.35
C LYS A 282 9.89 -22.09 -15.44
N VAL A 283 9.49 -23.19 -14.79
CA VAL A 283 8.07 -23.59 -14.70
C VAL A 283 7.67 -23.67 -13.24
N CYS A 284 6.56 -23.03 -12.89
CA CYS A 284 6.00 -23.01 -11.55
C CYS A 284 4.62 -23.66 -11.56
N MET A 285 4.48 -24.76 -10.82
CA MET A 285 3.18 -25.35 -10.57
C MET A 285 2.40 -24.46 -9.59
N THR A 286 1.14 -24.20 -9.93
CA THR A 286 0.22 -23.35 -9.18
C THR A 286 -1.07 -24.11 -8.95
N ARG A 287 -1.84 -23.70 -7.94
CA ARG A 287 -3.13 -24.32 -7.66
C ARG A 287 -4.09 -24.13 -8.84
N ASP A 288 -4.95 -25.11 -9.04
CA ASP A 288 -5.99 -25.14 -10.09
C ASP A 288 -7.21 -24.27 -9.73
N ASP A 289 -7.41 -23.99 -8.45
CA ASP A 289 -8.53 -23.21 -7.91
C ASP A 289 -8.29 -21.69 -7.83
N LEU A 290 -7.20 -21.19 -8.43
CA LEU A 290 -6.94 -19.76 -8.49
C LEU A 290 -7.94 -19.06 -9.42
N PRO A 291 -8.58 -17.97 -8.97
CA PRO A 291 -9.73 -17.41 -9.68
C PRO A 291 -9.36 -16.67 -10.98
N SER A 292 -8.10 -16.24 -11.12
CA SER A 292 -7.66 -15.35 -12.19
C SER A 292 -6.21 -15.60 -12.60
N GLY A 293 -5.84 -15.15 -13.81
CA GLY A 293 -4.44 -15.22 -14.29
C GLY A 293 -3.50 -14.38 -13.43
N THR A 294 -3.98 -13.23 -12.95
CA THR A 294 -3.24 -12.34 -12.06
C THR A 294 -2.97 -13.00 -10.69
N ASP A 295 -3.94 -13.72 -10.13
CA ASP A 295 -3.73 -14.49 -8.89
C ASP A 295 -2.69 -15.62 -9.08
N ARG A 296 -2.68 -16.25 -10.26
CA ARG A 296 -1.66 -17.24 -10.64
C ARG A 296 -0.26 -16.65 -10.67
N ILE A 297 -0.13 -15.44 -11.22
CA ILE A 297 1.13 -14.70 -11.23
C ILE A 297 1.60 -14.40 -9.82
N ALA A 298 0.72 -13.85 -8.97
CA ALA A 298 1.06 -13.58 -7.57
C ALA A 298 1.53 -14.85 -6.83
N SER A 299 0.89 -15.99 -7.10
CA SER A 299 1.31 -17.30 -6.55
C SER A 299 2.69 -17.73 -7.04
N ALA A 300 3.00 -17.55 -8.34
CA ALA A 300 4.27 -17.95 -8.96
C ALA A 300 5.45 -17.05 -8.57
N LEU A 301 5.18 -15.84 -8.09
CA LEU A 301 6.21 -14.89 -7.66
C LEU A 301 6.72 -15.13 -6.23
N ARG A 302 6.12 -16.05 -5.46
CA ARG A 302 6.56 -16.34 -4.09
C ARG A 302 8.03 -16.79 -4.09
N GLY A 303 8.86 -16.09 -3.33
CA GLY A 303 10.31 -16.35 -3.25
C GLY A 303 11.14 -15.72 -4.38
N THR A 304 10.52 -15.03 -5.33
CA THR A 304 11.26 -14.13 -6.22
C THR A 304 11.51 -12.79 -5.52
N ASP A 305 12.44 -12.01 -6.04
CA ASP A 305 12.81 -10.65 -5.65
C ASP A 305 12.50 -9.62 -6.76
N ALA A 306 11.69 -10.01 -7.75
CA ALA A 306 11.27 -9.15 -8.85
C ALA A 306 10.67 -7.84 -8.34
N SER A 307 11.11 -6.71 -8.88
CA SER A 307 10.52 -5.40 -8.60
C SER A 307 9.49 -5.01 -9.65
N ILE A 308 9.75 -5.36 -10.91
CA ILE A 308 8.83 -5.25 -12.04
C ILE A 308 8.44 -6.66 -12.51
N VAL A 309 7.15 -6.86 -12.72
CA VAL A 309 6.59 -8.11 -13.21
C VAL A 309 5.84 -7.86 -14.51
N VAL A 310 6.18 -8.59 -15.56
CA VAL A 310 5.46 -8.55 -16.84
C VAL A 310 4.57 -9.77 -16.95
N ASN A 311 3.26 -9.55 -16.97
CA ASN A 311 2.25 -10.56 -17.26
C ASN A 311 2.06 -10.66 -18.78
N VAL A 312 2.63 -11.71 -19.37
CA VAL A 312 2.43 -12.03 -20.78
C VAL A 312 1.40 -13.15 -20.87
N GLN A 313 0.27 -12.93 -21.53
CA GLN A 313 -0.74 -13.97 -21.67
C GLN A 313 -0.22 -15.17 -22.48
N GLY A 314 -0.58 -16.38 -22.07
CA GLY A 314 -0.17 -17.63 -22.73
C GLY A 314 -0.75 -17.84 -24.13
N ASP A 315 -1.55 -16.90 -24.64
CA ASP A 315 -2.19 -16.93 -25.96
C ASP A 315 -1.76 -15.78 -26.88
N GLU A 316 -0.73 -15.02 -26.50
CA GLU A 316 -0.16 -13.91 -27.29
C GLU A 316 1.24 -14.30 -27.81
N PRO A 317 1.34 -15.15 -28.86
CA PRO A 317 2.61 -15.73 -29.31
C PRO A 317 3.57 -14.74 -29.98
N PHE A 318 3.06 -13.64 -30.55
CA PHE A 318 3.84 -12.71 -31.41
C PHE A 318 4.12 -11.34 -30.77
N LEU A 319 3.97 -11.23 -29.44
CA LEU A 319 4.23 -9.98 -28.73
C LEU A 319 5.63 -9.44 -29.05
N LYS A 320 5.72 -8.18 -29.47
CA LYS A 320 6.98 -7.53 -29.86
C LYS A 320 7.76 -7.01 -28.67
N ARG A 321 9.08 -7.18 -28.72
CA ARG A 321 10.02 -6.74 -27.68
C ARG A 321 9.87 -5.24 -27.36
N GLU A 322 9.83 -4.43 -28.41
CA GLU A 322 9.84 -2.97 -28.33
C GLU A 322 8.58 -2.45 -27.62
N ALA A 323 7.44 -3.12 -27.82
CA ALA A 323 6.20 -2.77 -27.15
C ALA A 323 6.29 -3.03 -25.63
N VAL A 324 6.89 -4.16 -25.22
CA VAL A 324 7.08 -4.49 -23.80
C VAL A 324 8.07 -3.54 -23.13
N GLU A 325 9.20 -3.26 -23.77
CA GLU A 325 10.21 -2.32 -23.26
C GLU A 325 9.61 -0.93 -23.03
N LYS A 326 8.82 -0.41 -23.99
CA LYS A 326 8.15 0.89 -23.85
C LYS A 326 7.26 0.98 -22.61
N VAL A 327 6.47 -0.06 -22.30
CA VAL A 327 5.61 -0.03 -21.09
C VAL A 327 6.43 -0.05 -19.81
N ILE A 328 7.50 -0.85 -19.78
CA ILE A 328 8.41 -0.90 -18.63
C ILE A 328 9.06 0.46 -18.42
N GLU A 329 9.55 1.10 -19.49
CA GLU A 329 10.15 2.43 -19.44
C GLU A 329 9.17 3.50 -18.95
N GLU A 330 7.93 3.51 -19.45
CA GLU A 330 6.91 4.46 -19.02
C GLU A 330 6.53 4.27 -17.55
N LEU A 331 6.46 3.02 -17.09
CA LEU A 331 6.26 2.72 -15.68
C LEU A 331 7.44 3.19 -14.82
N ARG A 332 8.69 3.07 -15.30
CA ARG A 332 9.88 3.57 -14.60
C ARG A 332 9.87 5.10 -14.49
N LYS A 333 9.51 5.79 -15.58
CA LYS A 333 9.50 7.26 -15.67
C LYS A 333 8.41 7.89 -14.80
N ASP A 334 7.23 7.27 -14.73
CA ASP A 334 6.07 7.83 -14.04
C ASP A 334 5.76 7.09 -12.72
N SER A 335 6.26 7.62 -11.60
CA SER A 335 6.04 7.04 -10.27
C SER A 335 4.57 7.05 -9.82
N ARG A 336 3.70 7.77 -10.53
CA ARG A 336 2.25 7.75 -10.30
C ARG A 336 1.59 6.48 -10.81
N ALA A 337 2.20 5.82 -11.80
CA ALA A 337 1.69 4.59 -12.38
C ALA A 337 1.95 3.41 -11.43
N ASP A 338 0.87 2.74 -11.04
CA ASP A 338 0.90 1.50 -10.27
C ASP A 338 1.22 0.31 -11.18
N MET A 339 0.71 0.37 -12.41
CA MET A 339 0.92 -0.62 -13.46
C MET A 339 0.83 0.03 -14.85
N GLY A 340 1.28 -0.70 -15.86
CA GLY A 340 1.23 -0.32 -17.27
C GLY A 340 0.58 -1.39 -18.14
N THR A 341 0.05 -0.98 -19.28
CA THR A 341 -0.49 -1.86 -20.33
C THR A 341 -0.32 -1.22 -21.72
N LEU A 342 -0.72 -1.93 -22.76
CA LEU A 342 -0.62 -1.51 -24.15
C LEU A 342 -1.99 -1.22 -24.75
N ALA A 343 -2.01 -0.32 -25.73
CA ALA A 343 -3.13 -0.16 -26.63
C ALA A 343 -2.67 0.05 -28.08
N GLU A 344 -3.50 -0.40 -29.02
CA GLU A 344 -3.33 -0.15 -30.46
C GLU A 344 -4.42 0.79 -30.95
N ARG A 345 -4.06 1.67 -31.88
CA ARG A 345 -5.02 2.55 -32.54
C ARG A 345 -5.95 1.70 -33.41
N LEU A 346 -7.26 1.90 -33.27
CA LEU A 346 -8.29 1.15 -33.99
C LEU A 346 -9.26 2.11 -34.69
N GLU A 347 -9.21 2.13 -36.02
CA GLU A 347 -10.11 2.95 -36.85
C GLU A 347 -11.29 2.17 -37.43
N ASP A 348 -11.19 0.84 -37.48
CA ASP A 348 -12.25 -0.04 -37.96
C ASP A 348 -13.42 -0.10 -36.96
N GLU A 349 -14.56 0.47 -37.37
CA GLU A 349 -15.76 0.53 -36.53
C GLU A 349 -16.40 -0.85 -36.30
N GLU A 350 -16.32 -1.79 -37.23
CA GLU A 350 -16.88 -3.14 -37.07
C GLU A 350 -16.08 -3.92 -36.03
N LEU A 351 -14.74 -3.85 -36.13
CA LEU A 351 -13.86 -4.41 -35.09
C LEU A 351 -14.08 -3.71 -33.74
N ALA A 352 -14.30 -2.40 -33.72
CA ALA A 352 -14.59 -1.69 -32.48
C ALA A 352 -15.90 -2.15 -31.82
N ARG A 353 -16.89 -2.62 -32.59
CA ARG A 353 -18.15 -3.18 -32.08
C ARG A 353 -18.04 -4.63 -31.62
N ASN A 354 -16.98 -5.34 -32.00
CA ASN A 354 -16.76 -6.71 -31.53
C ASN A 354 -16.53 -6.72 -29.99
N PRO A 355 -17.37 -7.41 -29.20
CA PRO A 355 -17.25 -7.45 -27.74
C PRO A 355 -16.05 -8.28 -27.25
N ASN A 356 -15.42 -9.06 -28.13
CA ASN A 356 -14.16 -9.75 -27.82
C ASN A 356 -12.96 -8.80 -27.88
N ILE A 357 -13.07 -7.67 -28.59
CA ILE A 357 -12.04 -6.64 -28.64
C ILE A 357 -12.31 -5.64 -27.52
N THR A 358 -11.46 -5.58 -26.51
CA THR A 358 -11.63 -4.63 -25.40
C THR A 358 -11.17 -3.25 -25.83
N LYS A 359 -11.97 -2.21 -25.53
CA LYS A 359 -11.61 -0.81 -25.78
C LYS A 359 -11.13 -0.16 -24.49
N VAL A 360 -10.25 0.83 -24.62
CA VAL A 360 -9.77 1.65 -23.51
C VAL A 360 -9.91 3.13 -23.83
N VAL A 361 -10.27 3.93 -22.83
CA VAL A 361 -10.23 5.39 -22.87
C VAL A 361 -9.24 5.90 -21.82
N MET A 362 -8.54 6.98 -22.14
CA MET A 362 -7.43 7.50 -21.35
C MET A 362 -7.61 9.00 -21.05
N ASP A 363 -6.96 9.48 -19.99
CA ASP A 363 -6.75 10.91 -19.77
C ASP A 363 -5.61 11.46 -20.64
N GLU A 364 -5.39 12.78 -20.59
CA GLU A 364 -4.32 13.46 -21.35
C GLU A 364 -2.90 13.01 -20.96
N LYS A 365 -2.73 12.33 -19.82
CA LYS A 365 -1.44 11.84 -19.32
C LYS A 365 -1.24 10.34 -19.62
N GLY A 366 -2.16 9.74 -20.37
CA GLY A 366 -2.12 8.34 -20.76
C GLY A 366 -2.50 7.38 -19.63
N PHE A 367 -3.25 7.82 -18.61
CA PHE A 367 -3.83 6.91 -17.63
C PHE A 367 -5.20 6.42 -18.09
N ALA A 368 -5.45 5.12 -17.97
CA ALA A 368 -6.76 4.55 -18.27
C ALA A 368 -7.83 5.17 -17.35
N LEU A 369 -8.89 5.68 -17.97
CA LEU A 369 -10.11 6.08 -17.28
C LEU A 369 -11.06 4.89 -17.14
N TYR A 370 -11.20 4.08 -18.20
CA TYR A 370 -12.06 2.90 -18.20
C TYR A 370 -11.72 1.92 -19.33
N PHE A 371 -12.04 0.64 -19.14
CA PHE A 371 -12.00 -0.42 -20.15
C PHE A 371 -13.40 -0.98 -20.37
N SER A 372 -13.76 -1.30 -21.60
CA SER A 372 -15.09 -1.86 -21.89
C SER A 372 -15.12 -2.75 -23.12
N ARG A 373 -16.05 -3.71 -23.12
CA ARG A 373 -16.41 -4.49 -24.31
C ARG A 373 -17.30 -3.72 -25.28
N VAL A 374 -18.00 -2.67 -24.84
CA VAL A 374 -18.74 -1.79 -25.75
C VAL A 374 -17.82 -0.73 -26.37
N PRO A 375 -18.16 -0.17 -27.55
CA PRO A 375 -17.36 0.88 -28.18
C PRO A 375 -17.32 2.14 -27.32
N ILE A 376 -16.12 2.52 -26.88
CA ILE A 376 -15.85 3.76 -26.15
C ILE A 376 -14.65 4.48 -26.76
N PRO A 377 -14.68 5.83 -26.90
CA PRO A 377 -15.76 6.73 -26.46
C PRO A 377 -16.98 6.70 -27.40
N TYR A 378 -18.16 6.99 -26.86
CA TYR A 378 -19.36 7.20 -27.67
C TYR A 378 -19.24 8.54 -28.42
N ARG A 379 -19.34 8.51 -29.76
CA ARG A 379 -19.40 9.72 -30.58
C ARG A 379 -20.85 10.16 -30.73
N ARG A 380 -21.23 11.25 -30.04
CA ARG A 380 -22.56 11.87 -30.14
C ARG A 380 -22.85 12.35 -31.55
N ASP A 381 -21.94 13.14 -32.12
CA ASP A 381 -22.13 13.80 -33.42
C ASP A 381 -21.56 12.90 -34.52
N ARG A 382 -22.45 12.17 -35.21
CA ARG A 382 -22.05 11.11 -36.15
C ARG A 382 -21.34 11.63 -37.41
N GLU A 383 -21.60 12.88 -37.79
CA GLU A 383 -21.13 13.52 -39.03
C GLU A 383 -19.82 14.32 -38.85
N ALA A 384 -19.15 14.22 -37.70
CA ALA A 384 -17.91 14.96 -37.47
C ALA A 384 -16.84 14.59 -38.52
N PRO A 385 -16.12 15.58 -39.11
CA PRO A 385 -15.23 15.38 -40.26
C PRO A 385 -13.93 14.63 -39.93
N ARG A 386 -13.76 14.14 -38.69
CA ARG A 386 -12.55 13.45 -38.24
C ARG A 386 -12.80 11.94 -38.11
N PRO A 387 -11.83 11.07 -38.46
CA PRO A 387 -11.99 9.61 -38.32
C PRO A 387 -12.34 9.22 -36.88
N ARG A 388 -13.15 8.17 -36.71
CA ARG A 388 -13.37 7.58 -35.38
C ARG A 388 -12.11 6.84 -34.97
N VAL A 389 -11.58 7.20 -33.80
CA VAL A 389 -10.40 6.55 -33.24
C VAL A 389 -10.81 5.91 -31.94
N TYR A 390 -10.77 4.58 -31.94
CA TYR A 390 -10.84 3.75 -30.75
C TYR A 390 -9.42 3.32 -30.37
N TYR A 391 -9.25 2.85 -29.15
CA TYR A 391 -8.02 2.20 -28.72
C TYR A 391 -8.34 0.79 -28.28
N LYS A 392 -7.82 -0.19 -29.03
CA LYS A 392 -7.87 -1.60 -28.69
C LYS A 392 -6.88 -1.84 -27.56
N HIS A 393 -7.36 -2.32 -26.42
CA HIS A 393 -6.51 -2.78 -25.34
C HIS A 393 -5.81 -4.10 -25.71
N VAL A 394 -4.53 -4.20 -25.38
CA VAL A 394 -3.71 -5.40 -25.56
C VAL A 394 -3.44 -6.01 -24.19
N GLY A 395 -3.67 -7.32 -24.05
CA GLY A 395 -3.69 -8.06 -22.78
C GLY A 395 -2.34 -8.22 -22.05
N LEU A 396 -1.35 -7.36 -22.32
CA LEU A 396 -0.08 -7.28 -21.62
C LEU A 396 -0.22 -6.36 -20.40
N TYR A 397 0.33 -6.78 -19.26
CA TYR A 397 0.45 -5.90 -18.09
C TYR A 397 1.85 -5.89 -17.53
N VAL A 398 2.31 -4.71 -17.12
CA VAL A 398 3.55 -4.51 -16.37
C VAL A 398 3.18 -3.99 -15.00
N PHE A 399 3.49 -4.75 -13.96
CA PHE A 399 3.15 -4.41 -12.58
C PHE A 399 4.38 -4.02 -11.81
N ARG A 400 4.21 -3.03 -10.91
CA ARG A 400 5.05 -2.97 -9.71
C ARG A 400 4.66 -4.13 -8.80
N ARG A 401 5.65 -4.82 -8.23
CA ARG A 401 5.38 -5.96 -7.34
C ARG A 401 4.37 -5.67 -6.23
N SER A 402 4.47 -4.52 -5.58
CA SER A 402 3.58 -4.13 -4.48
C SER A 402 2.10 -4.23 -4.86
N VAL A 403 1.77 -3.92 -6.12
CA VAL A 403 0.39 -3.92 -6.61
C VAL A 403 -0.17 -5.34 -6.73
N LEU A 404 0.64 -6.32 -7.12
CA LEU A 404 0.24 -7.73 -7.17
C LEU A 404 0.03 -8.34 -5.78
N GLU A 405 0.85 -7.92 -4.80
CA GLU A 405 0.71 -8.37 -3.40
C GLU A 405 -0.60 -7.88 -2.77
N GLU A 406 -1.04 -6.67 -3.14
CA GLU A 406 -2.35 -6.14 -2.76
C GLU A 406 -3.51 -6.84 -3.49
N PHE A 407 -3.36 -7.12 -4.80
CA PHE A 407 -4.43 -7.67 -5.66
C PHE A 407 -5.07 -8.94 -5.10
N SER A 408 -4.25 -9.88 -4.64
CA SER A 408 -4.71 -11.18 -4.10
C SER A 408 -5.60 -11.06 -2.85
N ARG A 409 -5.62 -9.89 -2.20
CA ARG A 409 -6.43 -9.62 -1.00
C ARG A 409 -7.78 -9.00 -1.33
N TRP A 410 -7.95 -8.49 -2.55
CA TRP A 410 -9.17 -7.82 -2.95
C TRP A 410 -10.21 -8.84 -3.41
N LYS A 411 -11.46 -8.56 -3.05
CA LYS A 411 -12.59 -9.28 -3.62
C LYS A 411 -12.73 -8.91 -5.10
N VAL A 412 -13.24 -9.85 -5.90
CA VAL A 412 -13.63 -9.60 -7.28
C VAL A 412 -14.53 -8.35 -7.33
N GLY A 413 -14.19 -7.41 -8.20
CA GLY A 413 -14.87 -6.11 -8.31
C GLY A 413 -16.27 -6.22 -8.91
N ARG A 414 -17.08 -5.16 -8.77
CA ARG A 414 -18.41 -5.12 -9.42
C ARG A 414 -18.23 -5.01 -10.92
N LEU A 415 -17.42 -4.04 -11.37
CA LEU A 415 -17.22 -3.78 -12.80
C LEU A 415 -16.52 -4.94 -13.49
N GLU A 416 -15.53 -5.54 -12.82
CA GLU A 416 -14.90 -6.78 -13.29
C GLU A 416 -15.92 -7.90 -13.56
N ARG A 417 -16.90 -8.10 -12.67
CA ARG A 417 -17.92 -9.16 -12.85
C ARG A 417 -18.82 -8.92 -14.05
N GLU A 418 -19.20 -7.66 -14.29
CA GLU A 418 -20.09 -7.28 -15.39
C GLU A 418 -19.38 -7.38 -16.74
N GLU A 419 -18.21 -6.74 -16.85
CA GLU A 419 -17.46 -6.69 -18.12
C GLU A 419 -16.64 -7.95 -18.37
N LYS A 420 -16.42 -8.80 -17.35
CA LYS A 420 -15.45 -9.91 -17.41
C LYS A 420 -14.06 -9.42 -17.83
N LEU A 421 -13.58 -8.37 -17.15
CA LEU A 421 -12.29 -7.71 -17.38
C LEU A 421 -11.55 -7.51 -16.04
N GLU A 422 -10.52 -8.31 -15.78
CA GLU A 422 -9.77 -8.34 -14.51
C GLU A 422 -9.15 -6.99 -14.16
N GLN A 423 -8.70 -6.23 -15.16
CA GLN A 423 -8.05 -4.94 -14.97
C GLN A 423 -8.96 -3.88 -14.33
N LEU A 424 -10.28 -4.05 -14.41
CA LEU A 424 -11.22 -3.14 -13.76
C LEU A 424 -11.15 -3.22 -12.24
N ARG A 425 -10.72 -4.35 -11.67
CA ARG A 425 -10.51 -4.48 -10.22
C ARG A 425 -9.47 -3.47 -9.71
N PHE A 426 -8.42 -3.21 -10.49
CA PHE A 426 -7.39 -2.22 -10.14
C PHE A 426 -7.97 -0.80 -10.16
N LEU A 427 -8.76 -0.46 -11.18
CA LEU A 427 -9.43 0.85 -11.26
C LEU A 427 -10.43 1.04 -10.11
N GLU A 428 -11.21 0.02 -9.76
CA GLU A 428 -12.14 0.05 -8.63
C GLU A 428 -11.43 0.27 -7.28
N GLN A 429 -10.16 -0.12 -7.16
CA GLN A 429 -9.32 0.11 -5.97
C GLN A 429 -8.49 1.41 -6.05
N GLY A 430 -8.75 2.26 -7.05
CA GLY A 430 -8.07 3.54 -7.22
C GLY A 430 -6.64 3.44 -7.73
N LYS A 431 -6.21 2.28 -8.26
CA LYS A 431 -4.89 2.11 -8.87
C LYS A 431 -4.86 2.75 -10.25
N ARG A 432 -3.75 3.38 -10.59
CA ARG A 432 -3.54 4.08 -11.85
C ARG A 432 -2.82 3.19 -12.86
N ILE A 433 -3.48 2.98 -14.00
CA ILE A 433 -2.98 2.13 -15.09
C ILE A 433 -2.46 3.03 -16.21
N LYS A 434 -1.16 3.04 -16.45
CA LYS A 434 -0.54 3.72 -17.59
C LYS A 434 -0.81 2.92 -18.87
N VAL A 435 -1.33 3.57 -19.90
CA VAL A 435 -1.59 2.94 -21.20
C VAL A 435 -0.61 3.54 -22.20
N VAL A 436 0.21 2.67 -22.80
CA VAL A 436 1.15 3.06 -23.85
C VAL A 436 0.55 2.68 -25.20
N VAL A 437 0.29 3.68 -26.03
CA VAL A 437 -0.21 3.48 -27.39
C VAL A 437 0.96 3.12 -28.31
N CYS A 438 0.86 1.99 -29.00
CA CYS A 438 1.83 1.51 -29.98
C CYS A 438 1.14 1.21 -31.30
N GLU A 439 1.84 1.45 -32.42
CA GLU A 439 1.32 1.12 -33.75
C GLU A 439 1.37 -0.39 -34.01
N GLU A 440 2.45 -1.04 -33.59
CA GLU A 440 2.64 -2.48 -33.74
C GLU A 440 3.03 -3.12 -32.41
N THR A 441 2.09 -3.86 -31.80
CA THR A 441 2.41 -4.62 -30.58
C THR A 441 2.69 -6.10 -30.87
N GLY A 442 2.29 -6.59 -32.05
CA GLY A 442 2.26 -8.02 -32.37
C GLY A 442 1.15 -8.78 -31.64
N ALA A 443 0.18 -8.06 -31.05
CA ALA A 443 -0.93 -8.68 -30.34
C ALA A 443 -1.90 -9.38 -31.30
N LEU A 444 -1.87 -10.71 -31.25
CA LEU A 444 -2.73 -11.60 -32.01
C LEU A 444 -3.14 -12.76 -31.10
N GLY A 445 -3.99 -12.43 -30.13
CA GLY A 445 -4.53 -13.39 -29.18
C GLY A 445 -5.23 -14.56 -29.86
N ILE A 446 -4.91 -15.78 -29.43
CA ILE A 446 -5.56 -17.01 -29.89
C ILE A 446 -6.57 -17.45 -28.84
N ASP A 447 -7.86 -17.28 -29.11
CA ASP A 447 -8.94 -17.61 -28.19
C ASP A 447 -9.89 -18.68 -28.73
N LEU A 448 -9.98 -18.78 -30.05
CA LEU A 448 -10.77 -19.72 -30.82
C LEU A 448 -9.88 -20.50 -31.80
N PRO A 449 -10.33 -21.68 -32.28
CA PRO A 449 -9.60 -22.45 -33.30
C PRO A 449 -9.30 -21.65 -34.58
N GLU A 450 -10.19 -20.74 -34.99
CA GLU A 450 -10.00 -19.92 -36.19
C GLU A 450 -8.86 -18.90 -36.01
N ASP A 451 -8.62 -18.45 -34.78
CA ASP A 451 -7.51 -17.54 -34.48
C ASP A 451 -6.16 -18.23 -34.68
N LEU A 452 -6.08 -19.54 -34.40
CA LEU A 452 -4.88 -20.35 -34.62
C LEU A 452 -4.51 -20.40 -36.11
N ALA A 453 -5.50 -20.56 -36.99
CA ALA A 453 -5.26 -20.54 -38.44
C ALA A 453 -4.75 -19.19 -38.94
N ARG A 454 -5.21 -18.08 -38.35
CA ARG A 454 -4.66 -16.74 -38.65
C ARG A 454 -3.23 -16.60 -38.14
N ALA A 455 -2.96 -17.08 -36.93
CA ALA A 455 -1.63 -17.09 -36.34
C ALA A 455 -0.63 -17.91 -37.17
N GLU A 456 -1.03 -19.07 -37.71
CA GLU A 456 -0.18 -19.86 -38.61
C GLU A 456 0.16 -19.13 -39.91
N LYS A 457 -0.80 -18.40 -40.49
CA LYS A 457 -0.54 -17.58 -41.68
C LYS A 457 0.45 -16.46 -41.38
N GLU A 458 0.30 -15.80 -40.23
CA GLU A 458 1.20 -14.73 -39.82
C GLU A 458 2.62 -15.25 -39.57
N MET A 459 2.74 -16.38 -38.89
CA MET A 459 4.03 -17.03 -38.63
C MET A 459 4.75 -17.43 -39.92
N LYS A 460 4.03 -17.78 -41.00
CA LYS A 460 4.66 -18.07 -42.30
C LYS A 460 5.24 -16.82 -42.93
N LYS A 461 4.53 -15.69 -42.90
CA LYS A 461 5.03 -14.41 -43.43
C LYS A 461 6.28 -13.91 -42.73
N GLU A 462 6.42 -14.14 -41.42
CA GLU A 462 7.62 -13.72 -40.66
C GLU A 462 8.85 -14.59 -40.96
N ASN A 463 8.67 -15.80 -41.51
CA ASN A 463 9.75 -16.72 -41.85
C ASN A 463 10.14 -16.69 -43.34
N GLU A 464 9.39 -15.96 -44.16
CA GLU A 464 9.69 -15.64 -45.56
C GLU A 464 10.45 -14.31 -45.63
#